data_AF-A0A958AWL0-F1
#
_entry.id   AF-A0A958AWL0-F1
#
_cell.length_a   1.000
_cell.length_b   1.000
_cell.length_c   1.000
_cell.angle_alpha   90.00
_cell.angle_beta   90.00
_cell.angle_gamma   90.00
#
_symmetry.space_group_name_H-M   'P 1'
#
loop_
_entity.id
_entity.type
_entity.pdbx_description
1 polymer ?
#
loop_
_entity_poly.entity_id
_entity_poly.type
_entity_poly.pdbx_seq_one_letter_code
_entity_poly.pdbx_strand_id
1 'polypeptide(L)' 'DLRARRFIAELFEAYTSSPIILPTDIQAKTKKKDFYRTICDYIAGMTDRFALQEHHKLFHPMASPYTDFF' A
#
# COMPACT_ATOMS: atom_id res chain seq x y z
N ASP A 1 14.46 10.54 5.44
CA ASP A 1 14.43 10.81 3.99
C ASP A 1 13.06 11.38 3.61
N LEU A 2 13.00 12.44 2.80
CA LEU A 2 11.73 13.06 2.35
C LEU A 2 10.94 12.11 1.44
N ARG A 3 11.64 11.26 0.68
CA ARG A 3 11.02 10.27 -0.23
C ARG A 3 10.25 9.19 0.53
N ALA A 4 10.87 8.62 1.57
CA ALA A 4 10.21 7.62 2.42
C ALA A 4 8.92 8.16 3.06
N ARG A 5 8.91 9.42 3.52
CA ARG A 5 7.70 10.04 4.08
C ARG A 5 6.58 10.19 3.05
N ARG A 6 6.92 10.51 1.80
CA ARG A 6 5.94 10.60 0.71
C ARG A 6 5.32 9.25 0.41
N PHE A 7 6.12 8.20 0.25
CA PHE A 7 5.62 6.85 -0.04
C PHE A 7 4.67 6.34 1.06
N ILE A 8 5.01 6.55 2.33
CA ILE A 8 4.16 6.17 3.46
C ILE A 8 2.84 6.93 3.43
N ALA A 9 2.87 8.24 3.16
CA ALA A 9 1.67 9.06 3.09
C ALA A 9 0.74 8.62 1.94
N GLU A 10 1.31 8.37 0.76
CA GLU A 10 0.58 7.92 -0.42
C GLU A 10 -0.03 6.52 -0.22
N LEU A 11 0.69 5.58 0.40
CA LEU A 11 0.14 4.28 0.78
C LEU A 11 -1.01 4.41 1.79
N PHE A 12 -0.84 5.24 2.82
CA PHE A 12 -1.86 5.47 3.82
C PHE A 12 -3.13 6.06 3.20
N GLU A 13 -2.98 7.08 2.34
CA GLU A 13 -4.10 7.70 1.64
C GLU A 13 -4.81 6.72 0.70
N ALA A 14 -4.06 5.91 -0.05
CA ALA A 14 -4.65 4.91 -0.94
C ALA A 14 -5.47 3.86 -0.17
N TYR A 15 -4.90 3.29 0.90
CA TYR A 15 -5.58 2.26 1.69
C TYR A 15 -6.78 2.80 2.49
N THR A 16 -6.71 4.06 2.94
CA THR A 16 -7.83 4.69 3.64
C THR A 16 -8.96 5.08 2.67
N SER A 17 -8.63 5.58 1.48
CA SER A 17 -9.60 5.99 0.46
C SER A 17 -10.28 4.79 -0.21
N SER A 18 -9.56 3.69 -0.37
CA SER A 18 -10.06 2.49 -1.03
C SER A 18 -9.68 1.22 -0.25
N PRO A 19 -10.37 0.89 0.84
CA PRO A 19 -10.02 -0.29 1.66
C PRO A 19 -10.02 -1.61 0.91
N ILE A 20 -10.69 -1.69 -0.24
CA ILE A 20 -10.76 -2.89 -1.08
C ILE A 20 -9.41 -3.26 -1.71
N ILE A 21 -8.46 -2.32 -1.80
CA ILE A 21 -7.10 -2.59 -2.30
C ILE A 21 -6.18 -3.23 -1.25
N LEU A 22 -6.57 -3.23 0.04
CA LEU A 22 -5.82 -3.94 1.08
C LEU A 22 -5.92 -5.46 0.86
N PRO A 23 -4.96 -6.26 1.35
CA PRO A 23 -5.13 -7.71 1.41
C PRO A 23 -6.35 -8.12 2.22
N THR A 24 -7.01 -9.21 1.83
CA THR A 24 -8.28 -9.66 2.42
C THR A 24 -8.21 -9.89 3.93
N ASP A 25 -7.07 -10.37 4.45
CA ASP A 25 -6.88 -10.57 5.89
C ASP A 25 -6.79 -9.23 6.65
N ILE A 26 -6.21 -8.20 6.02
CA ILE A 26 -6.15 -6.84 6.58
C ILE A 26 -7.53 -6.18 6.50
N GLN A 27 -8.26 -6.35 5.39
CA GLN A 27 -9.65 -5.90 5.28
C GLN A 27 -10.55 -6.53 6.36
N ALA A 28 -10.33 -7.80 6.71
CA ALA A 28 -11.07 -8.43 7.79
C ALA A 28 -10.72 -7.84 9.17
N LYS A 29 -9.46 -7.43 9.37
CA LYS A 29 -9.00 -6.79 10.61
C LYS A 29 -9.57 -5.37 10.75
N THR A 30 -9.66 -4.59 9.68
CA THR A 30 -10.23 -3.23 9.72
C THR A 30 -11.70 -3.20 10.11
N LYS A 31 -12.45 -4.29 9.91
CA LYS A 31 -13.85 -4.45 10.37
C LYS A 31 -13.97 -4.78 11.86
N LYS A 32 -12.91 -5.32 12.47
CA LYS A 32 -12.90 -5.82 13.87
C LYS A 32 -12.14 -4.93 14.83
N LYS A 33 -11.22 -4.10 14.31
CA LYS A 33 -10.35 -3.20 15.06
C LYS A 33 -10.50 -1.78 14.52
N ASP A 34 -9.85 -0.83 15.18
CA ASP A 34 -9.76 0.54 14.67
C ASP A 34 -9.16 0.56 13.25
N PHE A 35 -9.90 1.19 12.33
CA PHE A 35 -9.62 1.18 10.90
C PHE A 35 -8.26 1.81 10.60
N TYR A 36 -8.03 3.03 11.07
CA TYR A 36 -6.80 3.78 10.80
C TYR A 36 -5.61 3.13 11.48
N ARG A 37 -5.78 2.65 12.72
CA ARG A 37 -4.72 1.94 13.43
C ARG A 37 -4.32 0.66 12.72
N THR A 38 -5.27 -0.10 12.21
CA THR A 38 -4.99 -1.34 11.46
C THR A 38 -4.17 -1.04 10.20
N ILE A 39 -4.46 0.05 9.49
CA ILE A 39 -3.68 0.48 8.33
C ILE A 39 -2.28 0.94 8.75
N CYS A 40 -2.16 1.72 9.81
CA CYS A 40 -0.85 2.14 10.35
C CYS A 40 0.00 0.93 10.76
N ASP A 41 -0.58 -0.04 11.47
CA ASP A 41 0.13 -1.26 11.88
C ASP A 41 0.55 -2.09 10.66
N TYR A 42 -0.29 -2.15 9.62
CA TYR A 42 0.03 -2.82 8.36
C TYR A 42 1.20 -2.16 7.62
N ILE A 43 1.19 -0.83 7.48
CA ILE A 43 2.28 -0.07 6.84
C ILE A 43 3.56 -0.15 7.67
N ALA A 44 3.47 -0.04 9.00
CA ALA A 44 4.63 -0.15 9.90
C ALA A 44 5.28 -1.55 9.89
N GLY A 45 4.51 -2.58 9.53
CA GLY A 45 4.99 -3.95 9.36
C GLY A 45 5.69 -4.21 8.02
N MET A 46 5.71 -3.25 7.09
CA MET A 46 6.34 -3.41 5.78
C MET A 46 7.86 -3.24 5.89
N THR A 47 8.60 -4.02 5.08
CA THR A 47 10.00 -3.71 4.79
C THR A 47 10.07 -2.64 3.71
N ASP A 48 11.19 -1.90 3.62
CA ASP A 48 11.39 -0.87 2.58
C ASP A 48 11.10 -1.41 1.17
N ARG A 49 11.58 -2.63 0.88
CA ARG A 49 11.35 -3.30 -0.41
C ARG A 49 9.87 -3.56 -0.66
N PHE A 50 9.14 -4.04 0.35
CA PHE A 50 7.72 -4.35 0.21
C PHE A 50 6.88 -3.08 0.04
N ALA A 51 7.17 -2.02 0.82
CA ALA A 51 6.50 -0.74 0.69
C ALA A 51 6.68 -0.13 -0.70
N LEU A 52 7.90 -0.20 -1.26
CA LEU A 52 8.17 0.22 -2.64
C LEU A 52 7.38 -0.62 -3.66
N GLN A 53 7.31 -1.94 -3.49
CA GLN A 53 6.54 -2.80 -4.40
C GLN A 53 5.04 -2.48 -4.37
N GLU A 54 4.45 -2.30 -3.19
CA GLU A 54 3.05 -1.93 -3.06
C GLU A 54 2.79 -0.55 -3.67
N HIS A 55 3.67 0.42 -3.41
CA HIS A 55 3.59 1.75 -4.03
C HIS A 55 3.64 1.67 -5.56
N HIS A 56 4.59 0.91 -6.12
CA HIS A 56 4.68 0.72 -7.56
C HIS A 56 3.43 0.07 -8.15
N LYS A 57 2.84 -0.93 -7.50
CA LYS A 57 1.59 -1.56 -7.97
C LYS A 57 0.43 -0.57 -8.03
N LEU A 58 0.32 0.32 -7.03
CA LEU A 58 -0.81 1.25 -6.90
C LEU A 58 -0.67 2.48 -7.81
N PHE A 59 0.56 2.97 -8.01
CA PHE A 59 0.82 4.25 -8.68
C PHE A 59 1.52 4.13 -10.04
N HIS A 60 2.07 2.95 -10.37
CA HIS A 60 2.79 2.70 -11.63
C HIS A 60 2.31 1.40 -12.31
N PRO A 61 1.04 1.31 -12.74
CA PRO A 61 0.48 0.11 -13.35
C PRO A 61 1.13 -0.30 -14.69
N MET A 62 1.91 0.60 -15.30
CA MET A 62 2.61 0.40 -16.59
C MET A 62 4.02 -0.21 -16.44
N ALA A 63 4.41 -0.69 -15.26
CA ALA A 63 5.62 -1.49 -15.07
C ALA A 63 5.30 -2.99 -15.07
N SER A 64 4.47 -3.43 -16.03
CA SER A 64 4.37 -4.85 -16.36
C SER A 64 5.56 -5.18 -17.26
N PRO A 65 6.33 -6.25 -17.03
CA PRO A 65 7.39 -6.69 -17.95
C PRO A 65 6.87 -7.10 -19.34
N TYR A 66 5.56 -6.96 -19.59
CA TYR A 66 4.91 -7.26 -20.85
C TYR A 66 4.82 -6.06 -21.82
N THR A 67 5.07 -4.83 -21.36
CA THR A 67 4.95 -3.63 -22.22
C THR A 67 6.24 -3.25 -22.96
N ASP A 68 7.35 -3.94 -22.74
CA ASP A 68 8.63 -3.72 -23.46
C ASP A 68 8.74 -4.51 -24.78
N PHE A 69 7.66 -5.17 -25.21
CA PHE A 69 7.62 -6.01 -26.42
C PHE A 69 6.73 -5.45 -27.54
N PHE A 70 6.37 -4.15 -27.51
CA PHE A 70 5.71 -3.46 -28.61
C PHE A 70 6.43 -2.16 -28.97
#